data_AF-A0A973I8J5-F1
#
_entry.id   AF-A0A973I8J5-F1
#
_cell.length_a   1.000
_cell.length_b   1.000
_cell.length_c   1.000
_cell.angle_alpha   90.00
_cell.angle_beta   90.00
_cell.angle_gamma   90.00
#
_symmetry.space_group_name_H-M   'P 1'
#
loop_
_entity.id
_entity.type
_entity.pdbx_description
1 polymer ?
#
loop_
_entity_poly.entity_id
_entity_poly.type
_entity_poly.pdbx_seq_one_letter_code
_entity_poly.pdbx_strand_id
1 'polypeptide(L)'
;MLNDAFSHVRVWVFDLDNTLYHPSVRLFDQIEAKMVAWVMAEVGVDAAEADRLRKVYWRDYGTTLAGLMAEHKINPDPFLEDVHDISMHALTPDPTLAARIDALPGRKIIYTNGTAPYARRVIAARGLSGLFDAVYGVEHAAYQPKPAQEAFDKVFAQDGLTPT
;
A
#
# COMPACT_ATOMS: atom_id res chain seq x y z
N MET A 1 -13.74 -1.40 -28.53
CA MET A 1 -13.84 -2.07 -27.21
C MET A 1 -12.76 -1.50 -26.28
N LEU A 2 -12.82 -1.71 -24.95
CA LEU A 2 -11.83 -1.17 -23.99
C LEU A 2 -10.38 -1.49 -24.40
N ASN A 3 -10.15 -2.67 -24.98
CA ASN A 3 -8.86 -3.09 -25.52
C ASN A 3 -8.31 -2.21 -26.64
N ASP A 4 -9.16 -1.63 -27.50
CA ASP A 4 -8.69 -0.82 -28.62
C ASP A 4 -8.18 0.55 -28.15
N ALA A 5 -8.89 1.16 -27.18
CA ALA A 5 -8.56 2.47 -26.64
C ALA A 5 -7.24 2.49 -25.86
N PHE A 6 -6.91 1.38 -25.20
CA PHE A 6 -5.69 1.24 -24.40
C PHE A 6 -4.65 0.30 -25.04
N SER A 7 -4.76 0.02 -26.33
CA SER A 7 -3.83 -0.87 -27.06
C SER A 7 -2.37 -0.41 -27.01
N HIS A 8 -2.12 0.88 -26.77
CA HIS A 8 -0.80 1.48 -26.60
C HIS A 8 -0.23 1.32 -25.17
N VAL A 9 -1.09 1.01 -24.19
CA VAL A 9 -0.68 0.86 -22.79
C VAL A 9 -0.07 -0.52 -22.60
N ARG A 10 1.21 -0.55 -22.22
CA ARG A 10 1.96 -1.81 -22.01
C ARG A 10 1.82 -2.33 -20.60
N VAL A 11 1.77 -1.42 -19.61
CA VAL A 11 1.76 -1.76 -18.19
C VAL A 11 0.84 -0.82 -17.43
N TRP A 12 0.05 -1.38 -16.51
CA TRP A 12 -0.81 -0.68 -15.57
C TRP A 12 -0.25 -0.80 -14.17
N VAL A 13 -0.12 0.34 -13.48
CA VAL A 13 0.29 0.40 -12.08
C VAL A 13 -0.93 0.77 -11.24
N PHE A 14 -1.39 -0.16 -10.41
CA PHE A 14 -2.51 0.05 -9.50
C PHE A 14 -2.00 0.38 -8.11
N ASP A 15 -2.53 1.45 -7.54
CA ASP A 15 -2.52 1.60 -6.09
C ASP A 15 -3.51 0.60 -5.46
N LEU A 16 -3.34 0.31 -4.17
CA LEU A 16 -4.16 -0.68 -3.47
C LEU A 16 -5.25 -0.01 -2.64
N ASP A 17 -4.83 0.68 -1.59
CA ASP A 17 -5.72 1.12 -0.53
C ASP A 17 -6.58 2.28 -0.99
N ASN A 18 -7.88 2.22 -0.68
CA ASN A 18 -8.87 3.17 -1.19
C ASN A 18 -8.98 3.26 -2.73
N THR A 19 -8.32 2.35 -3.45
CA THR A 19 -8.34 2.25 -4.91
C THR A 19 -9.01 0.95 -5.37
N LEU A 20 -8.52 -0.21 -4.92
CA LEU A 20 -9.11 -1.52 -5.24
C LEU A 20 -10.29 -1.91 -4.31
N TYR A 21 -10.60 -1.03 -3.35
CA TYR A 21 -11.78 -1.07 -2.52
C TYR A 21 -12.14 0.36 -2.09
N HIS A 22 -13.40 0.61 -1.77
CA HIS A 22 -13.87 1.94 -1.38
C HIS A 22 -13.47 2.28 0.07
N PRO A 23 -13.14 3.55 0.41
CA PRO A 23 -12.77 3.97 1.77
C PRO A 23 -13.79 3.60 2.86
N SER A 24 -15.07 3.40 2.50
CA SER A 24 -16.12 2.97 3.44
C SER A 24 -15.89 1.58 4.05
N VAL A 25 -14.96 0.77 3.50
CA VAL A 25 -14.53 -0.50 4.11
C VAL A 25 -13.75 -0.26 5.40
N ARG A 26 -13.10 0.91 5.56
CA ARG A 26 -12.42 1.33 6.79
C ARG A 26 -11.34 0.37 7.28
N LEU A 27 -10.57 -0.23 6.36
CA LEU A 27 -9.37 -1.00 6.75
C LEU A 27 -8.35 -0.13 7.48
N PHE A 28 -8.16 1.11 7.01
CA PHE A 28 -7.21 2.05 7.60
C PHE A 28 -7.47 2.35 9.06
N ASP A 29 -8.71 2.29 9.54
CA ASP A 29 -9.04 2.53 10.94
C ASP A 29 -8.38 1.49 11.86
N GLN A 30 -8.30 0.22 11.43
CA GLN A 30 -7.59 -0.83 12.17
C GLN A 30 -6.08 -0.60 12.17
N ILE A 31 -5.53 -0.22 11.00
CA ILE A 31 -4.11 0.10 10.82
C ILE A 31 -3.73 1.30 11.70
N GLU A 32 -4.57 2.33 11.71
CA GLU A 32 -4.37 3.55 12.48
C GLU A 32 -4.34 3.28 13.98
N ALA A 33 -5.26 2.47 14.50
CA ALA A 33 -5.26 2.07 15.90
C ALA A 33 -3.96 1.37 16.29
N LYS A 34 -3.44 0.50 15.42
CA LYS A 34 -2.15 -0.19 15.61
C LYS A 34 -0.96 0.75 15.51
N MET A 35 -0.96 1.68 14.54
CA MET A 35 0.06 2.73 14.45
C MET A 35 0.12 3.59 15.72
N VAL A 36 -1.03 3.99 16.26
CA VAL A 36 -1.10 4.74 17.52
C VAL A 36 -0.50 3.92 18.66
N ALA A 37 -0.91 2.66 18.80
CA ALA A 37 -0.37 1.78 19.84
C ALA A 37 1.16 1.58 19.71
N TRP A 38 1.67 1.44 18.48
CA TRP A 38 3.10 1.35 18.23
C TRP A 38 3.84 2.62 18.63
N VAL A 39 3.35 3.78 18.20
CA VAL A 39 3.97 5.09 18.52
C VAL A 39 3.97 5.33 20.03
N MET A 40 2.90 4.94 20.74
CA MET A 40 2.88 5.00 22.21
C MET A 40 4.01 4.17 22.82
N ALA A 41 4.19 2.93 22.37
CA ALA A 41 5.19 2.01 22.89
C ALA A 41 6.63 2.45 22.55
N GLU A 42 6.86 2.88 21.30
CA GLU A 42 8.18 3.28 20.81
C GLU A 42 8.65 4.61 21.43
N VAL A 43 7.76 5.60 21.50
CA VAL A 43 8.11 6.97 21.94
C VAL A 43 7.86 7.17 23.44
N GLY A 44 7.04 6.32 24.06
CA GLY A 44 6.70 6.42 25.49
C GLY A 44 5.69 7.53 25.80
N VAL A 45 4.70 7.73 24.92
CA VAL A 45 3.68 8.79 25.04
C VAL A 45 2.27 8.22 25.17
N ASP A 46 1.30 9.06 25.56
CA ASP A 46 -0.11 8.67 25.60
C ASP A 46 -0.73 8.59 24.19
N ALA A 47 -1.95 8.07 24.11
CA ALA A 47 -2.64 7.85 22.84
C ALA A 47 -2.93 9.14 22.07
N ALA A 48 -3.23 10.25 22.77
CA ALA A 48 -3.54 11.53 22.12
C ALA A 48 -2.27 12.12 21.48
N GLU A 49 -1.15 12.03 22.19
CA GLU A 49 0.14 12.48 21.67
C GLU A 49 0.66 11.55 20.57
N ALA A 50 0.50 10.24 20.70
CA ALA A 50 0.83 9.30 19.63
C ALA A 50 0.01 9.57 18.35
N ASP A 51 -1.29 9.85 18.49
CA ASP A 51 -2.17 10.25 17.39
C ASP A 51 -1.72 11.56 16.73
N ARG A 52 -1.27 12.53 17.53
CA ARG A 52 -0.68 13.77 17.03
C ARG A 52 0.63 13.50 16.28
N LEU A 53 1.52 12.70 16.85
CA LEU A 53 2.83 12.39 16.28
C LEU A 53 2.71 11.64 14.94
N ARG A 54 1.84 10.64 14.81
CA ARG A 54 1.65 9.95 13.51
C ARG A 54 1.20 10.92 12.40
N LYS A 55 0.39 11.92 12.72
CA LYS A 55 -0.07 12.94 11.75
C LYS A 55 1.07 13.89 11.38
N VAL A 56 1.91 14.25 12.34
CA VAL A 56 3.15 15.01 12.10
C VAL A 56 4.08 14.21 11.19
N TYR A 57 4.33 12.94 11.50
CA TYR A 57 5.17 12.06 10.69
C TYR A 57 4.64 11.88 9.27
N TRP A 58 3.34 11.67 9.12
CA TRP A 58 2.71 11.59 7.81
C TRP A 58 2.87 12.89 7.01
N ARG A 59 2.64 14.05 7.63
CA ARG A 59 2.76 15.36 6.97
C ARG A 59 4.19 15.67 6.54
N ASP A 60 5.16 15.41 7.43
CA ASP A 60 6.54 15.87 7.25
C ASP A 60 7.41 14.84 6.48
N TYR A 61 7.06 13.56 6.54
CA TYR A 61 7.85 12.45 5.95
C TYR A 61 7.05 11.58 4.97
N GLY A 62 5.77 11.88 4.74
CA GLY A 62 4.88 11.17 3.82
C GLY A 62 4.20 9.93 4.39
N THR A 63 4.77 9.29 5.42
CA THR A 63 4.14 8.20 6.17
C THR A 63 4.56 8.21 7.64
N THR A 64 3.74 7.60 8.51
CA THR A 64 4.10 7.37 9.92
C THR A 64 5.41 6.58 10.04
N LEU A 65 5.58 5.54 9.21
CA LEU A 65 6.80 4.74 9.20
C LEU A 65 8.04 5.59 8.89
N ALA A 66 7.99 6.40 7.82
CA ALA A 66 9.12 7.22 7.42
C ALA A 66 9.56 8.20 8.53
N GLY A 67 8.60 8.80 9.25
CA GLY A 67 8.92 9.65 10.41
C GLY A 67 9.50 8.85 11.58
N LEU A 68 8.95 7.67 11.89
CA LEU A 68 9.50 6.80 12.93
C LEU A 68 10.93 6.36 12.61
N MET A 69 11.22 6.02 11.35
CA MET A 69 12.58 5.67 10.91
C MET A 69 13.53 6.88 10.98
N ALA A 70 13.07 8.07 10.60
CA ALA A 70 13.88 9.27 10.61
C ALA A 70 14.23 9.73 12.03
N GLU A 71 13.22 9.78 12.91
CA GLU A 71 13.34 10.37 14.25
C GLU A 71 13.77 9.37 15.33
N HIS A 72 13.33 8.11 15.22
CA HIS A 72 13.53 7.09 16.27
C HIS A 72 14.37 5.88 15.82
N LYS A 73 14.80 5.85 14.55
CA LYS A 73 15.68 4.81 13.99
C LYS A 73 15.11 3.40 14.13
N ILE A 74 13.78 3.26 14.08
CA ILE A 74 13.13 1.96 14.20
C ILE A 74 13.48 1.03 13.04
N ASN A 75 13.45 -0.28 13.31
CA ASN A 75 13.39 -1.28 12.25
C ASN A 75 11.99 -1.25 11.60
N PRO A 76 11.87 -1.06 10.27
CA PRO A 76 10.57 -1.01 9.61
C PRO A 76 9.80 -2.34 9.64
N ASP A 77 10.47 -3.49 9.62
CA ASP A 77 9.80 -4.78 9.42
C ASP A 77 8.84 -5.14 10.56
N PRO A 78 9.24 -5.10 11.85
CA PRO A 78 8.31 -5.40 12.95
C PRO A 78 7.12 -4.44 13.01
N PHE A 79 7.34 -3.15 12.71
CA PHE A 79 6.28 -2.16 12.64
C PHE A 79 5.27 -2.54 11.54
N LEU A 80 5.77 -2.84 10.34
CA LEU A 80 4.94 -3.17 9.19
C LEU A 80 4.19 -4.49 9.36
N GLU A 81 4.79 -5.48 10.02
CA GLU A 81 4.13 -6.73 10.38
C GLU A 81 2.95 -6.48 11.32
N ASP A 82 3.14 -5.70 12.39
CA ASP A 82 2.09 -5.44 13.36
C ASP A 82 0.95 -4.60 12.77
N VAL A 83 1.25 -3.46 12.13
CA VAL A 83 0.21 -2.53 11.66
C VAL A 83 -0.61 -3.10 10.52
N HIS A 84 -0.09 -4.07 9.77
CA HIS A 84 -0.82 -4.77 8.71
C HIS A 84 -1.51 -6.06 9.16
N ASP A 85 -1.32 -6.49 10.41
CA ASP A 85 -2.07 -7.61 10.97
C ASP A 85 -3.49 -7.19 11.37
N ILE A 86 -4.34 -7.00 10.36
CA ILE A 86 -5.73 -6.51 10.52
C ILE A 86 -6.74 -7.49 9.94
N SER A 87 -7.99 -7.44 10.37
CA SER A 87 -9.05 -8.27 9.80
C SER A 87 -9.42 -7.84 8.38
N MET A 88 -9.51 -8.81 7.47
CA MET A 88 -9.99 -8.63 6.09
C MET A 88 -11.51 -8.83 5.95
N HIS A 89 -12.24 -9.13 7.03
CA HIS A 89 -13.66 -9.53 6.96
C HIS A 89 -14.60 -8.46 6.36
N ALA A 90 -14.21 -7.19 6.41
CA ALA A 90 -14.99 -6.10 5.82
C ALA A 90 -14.90 -6.08 4.27
N LEU A 91 -13.93 -6.78 3.69
CA LEU A 91 -13.78 -6.90 2.25
C LEU A 91 -14.69 -8.03 1.73
N THR A 92 -15.42 -7.73 0.66
CA THR A 92 -16.20 -8.71 -0.10
C THR A 92 -15.59 -8.91 -1.48
N PRO A 93 -15.80 -10.04 -2.18
CA PRO A 93 -15.40 -10.15 -3.58
C PRO A 93 -16.12 -9.13 -4.48
N ASP A 94 -15.46 -8.68 -5.55
CA ASP A 94 -16.06 -7.80 -6.56
C ASP A 94 -15.82 -8.33 -7.97
N PRO A 95 -16.71 -9.22 -8.46
CA PRO A 95 -16.60 -9.81 -9.78
C PRO A 95 -16.64 -8.78 -10.92
N THR A 96 -17.30 -7.64 -10.71
CA THR A 96 -17.39 -6.60 -11.74
C THR A 96 -16.05 -5.88 -11.90
N LEU A 97 -15.42 -5.51 -10.78
CA LEU A 97 -14.06 -4.96 -10.80
C LEU A 97 -13.06 -5.96 -11.36
N ALA A 98 -13.13 -7.23 -10.93
CA ALA A 98 -12.28 -8.30 -11.42
C ALA A 98 -12.33 -8.43 -12.95
N ALA A 99 -13.54 -8.53 -13.51
CA ALA A 99 -13.73 -8.63 -14.96
C ALA A 99 -13.22 -7.39 -15.72
N ARG A 100 -13.34 -6.20 -15.13
CA ARG A 100 -12.84 -4.96 -15.74
C ARG A 100 -11.31 -4.90 -15.75
N ILE A 101 -10.65 -5.30 -14.65
CA ILE A 101 -9.19 -5.36 -14.58
C ILE A 101 -8.66 -6.44 -15.52
N ASP A 102 -9.31 -7.61 -15.58
CA ASP A 102 -8.94 -8.69 -16.47
C ASP A 102 -9.01 -8.27 -17.95
N ALA A 103 -10.05 -7.51 -18.32
CA ALA A 103 -10.24 -7.00 -19.67
C ALA A 103 -9.26 -5.89 -20.10
N LEU A 104 -8.39 -5.37 -19.22
CA LEU A 104 -7.36 -4.42 -19.62
C LEU A 104 -6.24 -5.12 -20.42
N PRO A 105 -5.73 -4.50 -21.49
CA PRO A 105 -4.58 -5.03 -22.22
C PRO A 105 -3.29 -4.81 -21.43
N GLY A 106 -2.25 -5.57 -21.75
CA GLY A 106 -0.93 -5.40 -21.15
C GLY A 106 -0.82 -5.94 -19.73
N ARG A 107 0.35 -5.72 -19.13
CA ARG A 107 0.73 -6.23 -17.82
C ARG A 107 0.11 -5.39 -16.70
N LYS A 108 -0.27 -6.00 -15.59
CA LYS A 108 -0.90 -5.29 -14.45
C LYS A 108 -0.10 -5.55 -13.19
N ILE A 109 0.34 -4.50 -12.52
CA ILE A 109 1.06 -4.58 -11.25
C ILE A 109 0.35 -3.79 -10.16
N ILE A 110 0.55 -4.19 -8.91
CA ILE A 110 0.22 -3.37 -7.74
C ILE A 110 1.49 -2.72 -7.23
N TYR A 111 1.40 -1.43 -6.91
CA TYR A 111 2.42 -0.71 -6.15
C TYR A 111 1.76 0.11 -5.03
N THR A 112 1.98 -0.28 -3.77
CA THR A 112 1.37 0.34 -2.57
C THR A 112 2.43 0.84 -1.57
N ASN A 113 2.05 1.79 -0.71
CA ASN A 113 2.82 2.15 0.50
C ASN A 113 2.61 1.16 1.67
N GLY A 114 1.69 0.20 1.54
CA GLY A 114 1.62 -0.98 2.41
C GLY A 114 2.65 -2.05 2.02
N THR A 115 2.67 -3.19 2.72
CA THR A 115 3.57 -4.30 2.36
C THR A 115 2.99 -5.21 1.28
N ALA A 116 3.84 -5.95 0.56
CA ALA A 116 3.36 -6.91 -0.42
C ALA A 116 2.55 -8.07 0.20
N PRO A 117 2.91 -8.64 1.36
CA PRO A 117 2.06 -9.62 2.05
C PRO A 117 0.67 -9.06 2.42
N TYR A 118 0.61 -7.82 2.90
CA TYR A 118 -0.66 -7.13 3.16
C TYR A 118 -1.49 -6.97 1.89
N ALA A 119 -0.87 -6.49 0.81
CA ALA A 119 -1.53 -6.32 -0.48
C ALA A 119 -2.11 -7.64 -1.02
N ARG A 120 -1.37 -8.76 -0.87
CA ARG A 120 -1.85 -10.09 -1.25
C ARG A 120 -3.08 -10.53 -0.46
N ARG A 121 -3.15 -10.23 0.84
CA ARG A 121 -4.35 -10.50 1.67
C ARG A 121 -5.55 -9.69 1.19
N VAL A 122 -5.35 -8.41 0.89
CA VAL A 122 -6.43 -7.51 0.39
C VAL A 122 -6.97 -8.01 -0.95
N ILE A 123 -6.12 -8.28 -1.94
CA ILE A 123 -6.59 -8.74 -3.26
C ILE A 123 -7.25 -10.12 -3.18
N ALA A 124 -6.78 -11.02 -2.30
CA ALA A 124 -7.43 -12.31 -2.10
C ALA A 124 -8.85 -12.14 -1.54
N ALA A 125 -9.02 -11.32 -0.51
CA ALA A 125 -10.32 -11.05 0.09
C ALA A 125 -11.28 -10.31 -0.87
N ARG A 126 -10.74 -9.50 -1.81
CA ARG A 126 -11.52 -8.83 -2.87
C ARG A 126 -11.79 -9.70 -4.09
N GLY A 127 -11.31 -10.94 -4.13
CA GLY A 127 -11.49 -11.83 -5.29
C GLY A 127 -10.72 -11.39 -6.53
N LEU A 128 -9.57 -10.73 -6.35
CA LEU A 128 -8.70 -10.21 -7.41
C LEU A 128 -7.40 -11.03 -7.56
N SER A 129 -7.30 -12.17 -6.87
CA SER A 129 -6.17 -13.09 -6.99
C SER A 129 -5.97 -13.54 -8.45
N GLY A 130 -4.72 -13.52 -8.91
CA GLY A 130 -4.36 -13.94 -10.27
C GLY A 130 -4.53 -12.88 -11.35
N LEU A 131 -5.06 -11.69 -11.03
CA LEU A 131 -5.24 -10.60 -12.00
C LEU A 131 -4.03 -9.67 -12.15
N PHE A 132 -3.04 -9.80 -11.26
CA PHE A 132 -1.84 -8.97 -11.23
C PHE A 132 -0.59 -9.82 -11.40
N ASP A 133 0.28 -9.41 -12.32
CA ASP A 133 1.54 -10.07 -12.65
C ASP A 133 2.63 -9.85 -11.59
N ALA A 134 2.54 -8.76 -10.83
CA ALA A 134 3.43 -8.47 -9.71
C ALA A 134 2.77 -7.59 -8.64
N VAL A 135 3.31 -7.67 -7.42
CA VAL A 135 2.86 -6.89 -6.26
C VAL A 135 4.08 -6.34 -5.56
N TYR A 136 4.18 -5.01 -5.51
CA TYR A 136 5.26 -4.27 -4.88
C TYR A 136 4.70 -3.50 -3.67
N GLY A 137 5.25 -3.80 -2.51
CA GLY A 137 5.05 -3.04 -1.28
C GLY A 137 6.20 -2.07 -1.01
N VAL A 138 6.06 -1.28 0.06
CA VAL A 138 7.02 -0.26 0.49
C VAL A 138 8.44 -0.82 0.74
N GLU A 139 8.56 -2.09 1.12
CA GLU A 139 9.83 -2.79 1.28
C GLU A 139 10.63 -2.90 -0.04
N HIS A 140 9.94 -2.94 -1.18
CA HIS A 140 10.57 -2.97 -2.51
C HIS A 140 11.11 -1.59 -2.93
N ALA A 141 10.61 -0.52 -2.30
CA ALA A 141 11.12 0.85 -2.48
C ALA A 141 12.21 1.21 -1.46
N ALA A 142 12.77 0.21 -0.76
CA ALA A 142 13.64 0.40 0.41
C ALA A 142 13.03 1.36 1.44
N TYR A 143 11.74 1.16 1.71
CA TYR A 143 10.92 1.88 2.69
C TYR A 143 10.72 3.38 2.41
N GLN A 144 11.04 3.84 1.21
CA GLN A 144 10.68 5.19 0.77
C GLN A 144 9.23 5.19 0.28
N PRO A 145 8.38 6.09 0.79
CA PRO A 145 6.98 6.11 0.39
C PRO A 145 6.76 6.88 -0.92
N LYS A 146 5.75 6.48 -1.68
CA LYS A 146 5.12 7.37 -2.68
C LYS A 146 4.64 8.65 -1.97
N PRO A 147 4.75 9.84 -2.60
CA PRO A 147 5.04 10.06 -4.02
C PRO A 147 6.52 10.36 -4.35
N ALA A 148 7.48 10.01 -3.49
CA ALA A 148 8.90 10.27 -3.78
C ALA A 148 9.33 9.61 -5.10
N GLN A 149 10.02 10.35 -5.97
CA GLN A 149 10.43 9.85 -7.29
C GLN A 149 11.34 8.62 -7.14
N GLU A 150 12.24 8.64 -6.17
CA GLU A 150 13.16 7.54 -5.88
C GLU A 150 12.43 6.24 -5.53
N ALA A 151 11.23 6.34 -4.95
CA ALA A 151 10.40 5.18 -4.62
C ALA A 151 9.87 4.51 -5.89
N PHE A 152 9.40 5.30 -6.86
CA PHE A 152 8.99 4.80 -8.17
C PHE A 152 10.17 4.25 -8.96
N ASP A 153 11.31 4.96 -8.99
CA ASP A 153 12.50 4.55 -9.72
C ASP A 153 13.00 3.17 -9.27
N LYS A 154 13.02 2.92 -7.95
CA LYS A 154 13.40 1.61 -7.39
C LYS A 154 12.47 0.50 -7.82
N VAL A 155 11.16 0.70 -7.65
CA VAL A 155 10.16 -0.31 -8.01
C VAL A 155 10.15 -0.57 -9.51
N PHE A 156 10.24 0.46 -10.34
CA PHE A 156 10.26 0.33 -11.79
C PHE A 156 11.55 -0.31 -12.30
N ALA A 157 12.71 0.04 -11.73
CA ALA A 157 13.96 -0.65 -12.03
C ALA A 157 13.89 -2.14 -11.66
N GLN A 158 13.34 -2.47 -10.48
CA GLN A 158 13.16 -3.85 -10.04
C GLN A 158 12.16 -4.63 -10.91
N ASP A 159 11.10 -3.97 -11.39
CA ASP A 159 10.08 -4.56 -12.25
C ASP A 159 10.51 -4.65 -13.72
N GLY A 160 11.61 -3.99 -14.11
CA GLY A 160 12.06 -3.88 -15.49
C GLY A 160 11.21 -2.91 -16.33
N LEU A 161 10.52 -1.97 -15.68
CA LEU A 161 9.71 -0.95 -16.34
C LEU A 161 10.54 0.26 -16.71
N THR A 162 10.41 0.67 -17.98
CA THR A 162 10.87 1.97 -18.45
C THR A 162 9.64 2.83 -18.76
N PRO A 163 9.35 3.86 -17.95
CA PRO A 163 8.34 4.85 -18.27
C PRO A 163 8.68 5.53 -19.60
N THR A 164 7.68 5.74 -20.44
CA THR A 164 7.80 6.36 -21.77
C THR A 164 6.76 7.43 -21.94
#